data_AF-A0A409VX91-F1
#
_entry.id   AF-A0A409VX91-F1
#
_cell.length_a   1.000
_cell.length_b   1.000
_cell.length_c   1.000
_cell.angle_alpha   90.00
_cell.angle_beta   90.00
_cell.angle_gamma   90.00
#
_symmetry.space_group_name_H-M   'P 1'
#
loop_
_entity.id
_entity.type
_entity.pdbx_description
1 polymer ?
#
loop_
_entity_poly.entity_id
_entity_poly.type
_entity_poly.pdbx_seq_one_letter_code
_entity_poly.pdbx_strand_id
1 'polypeptide(L)'
;MDGTELPVSLQFSQSGYTLQLATTNGSKHKEIQTHIDPLAPSESLEFNKLLELYKCSAWRPAFSDHENLTSSRAALNEILHQQQAQADGLAAQLMELAGSLLNTMTQIKHTQTQLTLCDSFASRIWTLPREIMAEILGICCQTTTDLGITRTPLVLRRVCRYWNNILSNQASSWSRLRLESRGTVLTVPDIERLTQALDVYRATWKETTPLSFGFFFDAPQKRTDQHLLNLLSPVFTACKHLYLGSKHIGWFYSLCRYNLPFHDLPHLQSLYLNFEVMDPQGNRMYYNAPNLTDLEVVLWRQEYCQLENVIPFSQLTRFSTTFHIDGFHWPQPISAWLNLCRPGRNLEVLEVNFKKDPLDIKLDLYTDVEQGTMPVMLPNLRRLIFKTEFSGTFMAFGQHFILPNLTHLTIDAFHPFHLVKHSTSIQDALNGSLSFFSGLVELELVRLCLSEEHVRSILETTTHLKKFTFMNYHLKSRWYGLGSAVLDGDFIFDLLAIQEGIDVAPLVPCLTELHFFQYLIGPYSQFAARYAALAKSRNTYLKTQDPSNAFRLHVTGEVFPYPNQTALQHLNRVDDAIREMAAGGLVTLQSEARRPFKKDIPPTKDWYSTIDPSYPAPL
;
A
#
# COMPACT_ATOMS: atom_id res chain seq x y z
N MET A 1 -77.44 -41.72 16.80
CA MET A 1 -76.76 -41.92 15.52
C MET A 1 -75.28 -41.67 15.76
N ASP A 2 -74.54 -42.77 15.73
CA ASP A 2 -73.10 -43.00 15.72
C ASP A 2 -72.18 -41.77 15.90
N GLY A 3 -71.77 -41.56 17.15
CA GLY A 3 -70.66 -40.69 17.50
C GLY A 3 -69.35 -41.34 17.04
N THR A 4 -68.93 -41.02 15.82
CA THR A 4 -67.59 -41.29 15.34
C THR A 4 -66.66 -40.24 15.93
N GLU A 5 -65.93 -40.60 16.98
CA GLU A 5 -64.82 -39.80 17.50
C GLU A 5 -63.79 -39.62 16.39
N LEU A 6 -63.52 -38.37 15.99
CA LEU A 6 -62.39 -38.07 15.10
C LEU A 6 -61.10 -38.20 15.92
N PRO A 7 -60.14 -39.05 15.52
CA PRO A 7 -58.87 -39.15 16.22
C PRO A 7 -58.07 -37.86 15.99
N VAL A 8 -57.86 -37.11 17.07
CA VAL A 8 -56.83 -36.06 17.11
C VAL A 8 -55.57 -36.70 17.66
N SER A 9 -54.48 -36.69 16.90
CA SER A 9 -53.19 -37.17 17.38
C SER A 9 -52.21 -36.02 17.50
N LEU A 10 -51.57 -35.91 18.67
CA LEU A 10 -50.50 -34.98 18.97
C LEU A 10 -49.18 -35.74 18.97
N GLN A 11 -48.28 -35.37 18.07
CA GLN A 11 -46.93 -35.93 18.03
C GLN A 11 -45.91 -34.89 18.46
N PHE A 12 -45.01 -35.31 19.35
CA PHE A 12 -43.94 -34.48 19.88
C PHE A 12 -42.65 -34.70 19.07
N SER A 13 -42.01 -33.62 18.65
CA SER A 13 -40.67 -33.64 18.06
C SER A 13 -39.76 -32.66 18.78
N GLN A 14 -38.43 -32.83 18.66
CA GLN A 14 -37.44 -31.98 19.34
C GLN A 14 -37.45 -30.51 18.88
N SER A 15 -38.19 -30.14 17.82
CA SER A 15 -38.24 -28.79 17.26
C SER A 15 -39.62 -28.10 17.34
N GLY A 16 -40.61 -28.69 18.01
CA GLY A 16 -41.93 -28.07 18.23
C GLY A 16 -43.11 -29.06 18.18
N TYR A 17 -44.34 -28.53 18.26
CA TYR A 17 -45.57 -29.32 18.26
C TYR A 17 -46.16 -29.40 16.83
N THR A 18 -46.57 -30.60 16.40
CA THR A 18 -47.40 -30.75 15.19
C THR A 18 -48.77 -31.28 15.57
N LEU A 19 -49.82 -30.52 15.23
CA LEU A 19 -51.21 -30.93 15.43
C LEU A 19 -51.75 -31.51 14.11
N GLN A 20 -52.22 -32.76 14.13
CA GLN A 20 -52.92 -33.38 13.01
C GLN A 20 -54.42 -33.44 13.30
N LEU A 21 -55.21 -32.78 12.44
CA LEU A 21 -56.67 -32.87 12.43
C LEU A 21 -57.13 -33.48 11.12
N ALA A 22 -57.71 -34.68 11.19
CA ALA A 22 -58.48 -35.25 10.10
C ALA A 22 -59.92 -34.77 10.21
N THR A 23 -60.47 -34.16 9.15
CA THR A 23 -61.90 -33.83 9.11
C THR A 23 -62.58 -34.56 7.95
N THR A 24 -63.72 -35.19 8.23
CA THR A 24 -64.61 -35.80 7.24
C THR A 24 -65.81 -34.89 7.04
N ASN A 25 -65.90 -34.25 5.87
CA ASN A 25 -67.11 -33.56 5.46
C ASN A 25 -67.47 -34.03 4.05
N GLY A 26 -68.48 -34.91 3.95
CA GLY A 26 -69.05 -35.39 2.67
C GLY A 26 -68.02 -35.87 1.64
N SER A 27 -67.57 -37.12 1.74
CA SER A 27 -66.77 -37.87 0.74
C SER A 27 -65.38 -37.32 0.34
N LYS A 28 -64.85 -36.28 1.01
CA LYS A 28 -63.44 -35.86 0.86
C LYS A 28 -62.77 -35.72 2.23
N HIS A 29 -61.77 -36.56 2.49
CA HIS A 29 -60.89 -36.42 3.65
C HIS A 29 -59.89 -35.30 3.40
N LYS A 30 -59.83 -34.32 4.31
CA LYS A 30 -58.81 -33.27 4.30
C LYS A 30 -58.04 -33.35 5.63
N GLU A 31 -56.75 -33.63 5.52
CA GLU A 31 -55.82 -33.67 6.65
C GLU A 31 -55.13 -32.31 6.76
N ILE A 32 -55.19 -31.70 7.94
CA ILE A 32 -54.52 -30.43 8.23
C ILE A 32 -53.41 -30.73 9.23
N GLN A 33 -52.16 -30.56 8.80
CA GLN A 33 -50.97 -30.52 9.66
C GLN A 33 -50.55 -29.07 9.84
N THR A 34 -50.44 -28.62 11.09
CA THR A 34 -49.90 -27.29 11.40
C THR A 34 -48.79 -27.43 12.44
N HIS A 35 -47.66 -26.78 12.18
CA HIS A 35 -46.51 -26.73 13.08
C HIS A 35 -46.65 -25.49 13.97
N ILE A 36 -46.61 -25.67 15.29
CA ILE A 36 -46.76 -24.57 16.24
C ILE A 36 -45.41 -24.31 16.91
N ASP A 37 -44.89 -23.09 16.76
CA ASP A 37 -43.73 -22.61 17.51
C ASP A 37 -44.16 -22.20 18.92
N PRO A 38 -43.67 -22.85 19.99
CA PRO A 38 -44.05 -22.55 21.37
C PRO A 38 -43.66 -21.15 21.86
N LEU A 39 -42.75 -20.45 21.15
CA LEU A 39 -42.25 -19.14 21.54
C LEU A 39 -42.87 -17.97 20.75
N ALA A 40 -43.81 -18.25 19.84
CA ALA A 40 -44.51 -17.19 19.11
C ALA A 40 -45.52 -16.46 20.03
N PRO A 41 -45.58 -15.12 20.02
CA PRO A 41 -46.52 -14.36 20.83
C PRO A 41 -47.98 -14.73 20.51
N SER A 42 -48.86 -14.60 21.50
CA SER A 42 -50.29 -14.96 21.47
C SER A 42 -51.14 -14.25 20.40
N GLU A 43 -50.54 -13.36 19.61
CA GLU A 43 -51.14 -12.68 18.46
C GLU A 43 -50.78 -13.35 17.11
N SER A 44 -50.21 -14.56 17.11
CA SER A 44 -49.93 -15.28 15.87
C SER A 44 -51.23 -15.55 15.09
N LEU A 45 -51.20 -15.20 13.80
CA LEU A 45 -52.32 -15.36 12.86
C LEU A 45 -52.81 -16.83 12.79
N GLU A 46 -51.95 -17.79 13.13
CA GLU A 46 -52.23 -19.22 13.10
C GLU A 46 -53.00 -19.71 14.33
N PHE A 47 -52.71 -19.15 15.52
CA PHE A 47 -53.50 -19.43 16.73
C PHE A 47 -54.93 -18.88 16.60
N ASN A 48 -55.07 -17.67 16.06
CA ASN A 48 -56.38 -17.07 15.79
C ASN A 48 -57.18 -17.84 14.73
N LYS A 49 -56.52 -18.43 13.72
CA LYS A 49 -57.17 -19.32 12.72
C LYS A 49 -57.65 -20.64 13.33
N LEU A 50 -56.90 -21.23 14.27
CA LEU A 50 -57.35 -22.42 15.02
C LEU A 50 -58.54 -22.09 15.93
N LEU A 51 -58.53 -20.92 16.58
CA LEU A 51 -59.63 -20.46 17.41
C LEU A 51 -60.90 -20.15 16.61
N GLU A 52 -60.77 -19.61 15.39
CA GLU A 52 -61.89 -19.44 14.45
C GLU A 52 -62.42 -20.78 13.93
N LEU A 53 -61.55 -21.74 13.59
CA LEU A 53 -61.98 -23.09 13.19
C LEU A 53 -62.76 -23.80 14.30
N TYR A 54 -62.36 -23.62 15.57
CA TYR A 54 -63.06 -24.16 16.73
C TYR A 54 -64.40 -23.45 17.00
N LYS A 55 -64.50 -22.15 16.71
CA LYS A 55 -65.77 -21.39 16.76
C LYS A 55 -66.73 -21.75 15.61
N CYS A 56 -66.19 -22.17 14.46
CA CYS A 56 -66.96 -22.53 13.26
C CYS A 56 -67.40 -23.99 13.19
N SER A 57 -66.83 -24.91 13.99
CA SER A 57 -67.37 -26.27 14.13
C SER A 57 -68.64 -26.25 14.99
N ALA A 58 -69.77 -26.04 14.32
CA ALA A 58 -71.11 -26.13 14.88
C ALA A 58 -71.42 -27.58 15.33
N TRP A 59 -70.95 -27.95 16.51
CA TRP A 59 -71.51 -29.06 17.29
C TRP A 59 -72.12 -28.46 18.55
N ARG A 60 -73.41 -28.12 18.46
CA ARG A 60 -74.29 -27.99 19.63
C ARG A 60 -74.86 -29.38 19.89
N PRO A 61 -74.34 -30.17 20.83
CA PRO A 61 -75.16 -31.22 21.39
C PRO A 61 -76.18 -30.55 22.32
N ALA A 62 -77.46 -30.80 22.06
CA ALA A 62 -78.54 -30.44 22.95
C ALA A 62 -78.37 -31.22 24.27
N PHE A 63 -77.69 -30.61 25.23
CA PHE A 63 -77.69 -31.07 26.61
C PHE A 63 -78.31 -30.00 27.48
N SER A 64 -79.53 -30.29 27.91
CA SER A 64 -80.25 -29.66 29.00
C SER A 64 -79.56 -30.00 30.33
N ASP A 65 -78.39 -29.39 30.55
CA ASP A 65 -77.67 -29.32 31.83
C ASP A 65 -76.73 -28.10 31.78
N HIS A 66 -77.31 -26.93 31.52
CA HIS A 66 -76.58 -25.67 31.39
C HIS A 66 -75.88 -25.26 32.70
N GLU A 67 -76.32 -25.76 33.87
CA GLU A 67 -75.70 -25.52 35.18
C GLU A 67 -74.46 -26.39 35.45
N ASN A 68 -74.40 -27.62 34.91
CA ASN A 68 -73.22 -28.49 35.04
C ASN A 68 -72.07 -28.03 34.12
N LEU A 69 -72.40 -27.48 32.95
CA LEU A 69 -71.42 -26.91 32.01
C LEU A 69 -70.86 -25.57 32.48
N THR A 70 -71.66 -24.70 33.11
CA THR A 70 -71.16 -23.46 33.70
C THR A 70 -70.27 -23.73 34.92
N SER A 71 -70.63 -24.70 35.76
CA SER A 71 -69.80 -25.13 36.90
C SER A 71 -68.50 -25.79 36.44
N SER A 72 -68.53 -26.67 35.43
CA SER A 72 -67.32 -27.28 34.87
C SER A 72 -66.42 -26.27 34.16
N ARG A 73 -67.01 -25.26 33.49
CA ARG A 73 -66.28 -24.16 32.86
C ARG A 73 -65.65 -23.23 33.89
N ALA A 74 -66.33 -22.96 35.00
CA ALA A 74 -65.78 -22.20 36.12
C ALA A 74 -64.59 -22.94 36.76
N ALA A 75 -64.72 -24.24 37.01
CA ALA A 75 -63.64 -25.08 37.54
C ALA A 75 -62.44 -25.18 36.58
N LEU A 76 -62.68 -25.33 35.27
CA LEU A 76 -61.62 -25.30 34.26
C LEU A 76 -60.91 -23.95 34.17
N ASN A 77 -61.66 -22.84 34.23
CA ASN A 77 -61.07 -21.50 34.26
C ASN A 77 -60.25 -21.27 35.53
N GLU A 78 -60.70 -21.78 36.68
CA GLU A 78 -59.96 -21.70 37.94
C GLU A 78 -58.65 -22.50 37.86
N ILE A 79 -58.68 -23.73 37.34
CA ILE A 79 -57.48 -24.53 37.09
C ILE A 79 -56.55 -23.82 36.09
N LEU A 80 -57.09 -23.23 35.02
CA LEU A 80 -56.30 -22.54 34.01
C LEU A 80 -55.65 -21.26 34.58
N HIS A 81 -56.36 -20.50 35.41
CA HIS A 81 -55.80 -19.37 36.15
C HIS A 81 -54.74 -19.82 37.15
N GLN A 82 -54.93 -20.94 37.84
CA GLN A 82 -53.95 -21.49 38.78
C GLN A 82 -52.68 -21.96 38.05
N GLN A 83 -52.82 -22.63 36.90
CA GLN A 83 -51.70 -23.03 36.06
C GLN A 83 -50.98 -21.82 35.44
N GLN A 84 -51.72 -20.78 35.03
CA GLN A 84 -51.13 -19.54 34.53
C GLN A 84 -50.35 -18.82 35.62
N ALA A 85 -50.90 -18.69 36.83
CA ALA A 85 -50.20 -18.09 37.97
C ALA A 85 -48.94 -18.89 38.35
N GLN A 86 -48.98 -20.22 38.26
CA GLN A 86 -47.82 -21.08 38.48
C GLN A 86 -46.77 -20.91 37.38
N ALA A 87 -47.18 -20.81 36.12
CA ALA A 87 -46.29 -20.54 34.98
C ALA A 87 -45.63 -19.16 35.09
N ASP A 88 -46.38 -18.12 35.44
CA ASP A 88 -45.87 -16.76 35.67
C ASP A 88 -44.88 -16.74 36.85
N GLY A 89 -45.18 -17.48 37.93
CA GLY A 89 -44.28 -17.65 39.07
C GLY A 89 -42.95 -18.35 38.71
N LEU A 90 -43.01 -19.41 37.89
CA LEU A 90 -41.82 -20.10 37.39
C LEU A 90 -41.02 -19.24 36.41
N ALA A 91 -41.69 -18.47 35.56
CA ALA A 91 -41.05 -17.53 34.65
C ALA A 91 -40.29 -16.42 35.41
N ALA A 92 -40.88 -15.90 36.49
CA ALA A 92 -40.22 -14.92 37.36
C ALA A 92 -38.97 -15.51 38.03
N GLN A 93 -39.05 -16.75 38.54
CA GLN A 93 -37.89 -17.44 39.13
C GLN A 93 -36.79 -17.69 38.11
N LEU A 94 -37.13 -18.10 36.88
CA LEU A 94 -36.15 -18.28 35.80
C LEU A 94 -35.45 -16.97 35.44
N MET A 95 -36.18 -15.85 35.38
CA MET A 95 -35.60 -14.53 35.11
C MET A 95 -34.67 -14.07 36.23
N GLU A 96 -35.03 -14.32 37.49
CA GLU A 96 -34.18 -14.01 38.64
C GLU A 96 -32.88 -14.84 38.61
N LEU A 97 -32.99 -16.14 38.31
CA LEU A 97 -31.86 -17.06 38.23
C LEU A 97 -30.94 -16.73 37.05
N ALA A 98 -31.51 -16.35 35.90
CA ALA A 98 -30.76 -15.85 34.75
C ALA A 98 -30.03 -14.53 35.07
N GLY A 99 -30.69 -13.61 35.79
CA GLY A 99 -30.07 -12.37 36.27
C GLY A 99 -28.92 -12.62 37.24
N SER A 100 -29.10 -13.56 38.18
CA SER A 100 -28.05 -13.98 39.12
C SER A 100 -26.87 -14.64 38.41
N LEU A 101 -27.12 -15.48 37.40
CA LEU A 101 -26.08 -16.11 36.58
C LEU A 101 -25.30 -15.08 35.76
N LEU A 102 -25.97 -14.09 35.16
CA LEU A 102 -25.31 -13.00 34.43
C LEU A 102 -24.44 -12.14 35.36
N ASN A 103 -24.92 -11.83 36.56
CA ASN A 103 -24.14 -11.13 37.59
C ASN A 103 -22.92 -11.95 38.04
N THR A 104 -23.07 -13.26 38.20
CA THR A 104 -21.97 -14.15 38.57
C THR A 104 -20.93 -14.23 37.44
N MET A 105 -21.38 -14.36 36.19
CA MET A 105 -20.47 -14.39 35.03
C MET A 105 -19.69 -13.08 34.87
N THR A 106 -20.34 -11.94 35.08
CA THR A 106 -19.67 -10.63 35.04
C THR A 106 -18.67 -10.48 36.19
N GLN A 107 -18.99 -10.95 37.40
CA GLN A 107 -18.04 -11.00 38.53
C GLN A 107 -16.85 -11.91 38.26
N ILE A 108 -17.06 -13.10 37.69
CA ILE A 108 -15.98 -14.02 37.30
C ILE A 108 -15.05 -13.34 36.29
N LYS A 109 -15.62 -12.72 35.25
CA LYS A 109 -14.83 -12.01 34.23
C LYS A 109 -14.05 -10.84 34.82
N HIS A 110 -14.65 -10.08 35.75
CA HIS A 110 -13.98 -9.00 36.46
C HIS A 110 -12.81 -9.54 37.30
N THR A 111 -13.03 -10.60 38.07
CA THR A 111 -12.03 -11.22 38.93
C THR A 111 -10.88 -11.83 38.11
N GLN A 112 -11.17 -12.50 36.99
CA GLN A 112 -10.15 -12.98 36.06
C GLN A 112 -9.28 -11.85 35.49
N THR A 113 -9.90 -10.71 35.18
CA THR A 113 -9.18 -9.52 34.70
C THR A 113 -8.26 -8.97 35.80
N GLN A 114 -8.73 -8.92 37.05
CA GLN A 114 -7.91 -8.51 38.20
C GLN A 114 -6.75 -9.47 38.47
N LEU A 115 -6.96 -10.78 38.40
CA LEU A 115 -5.89 -11.79 38.55
C LEU A 115 -4.83 -11.64 37.46
N THR A 116 -5.24 -11.48 36.20
CA THR A 116 -4.32 -11.26 35.08
C THR A 116 -3.49 -9.98 35.27
N LEU A 117 -4.10 -8.92 35.81
CA LEU A 117 -3.39 -7.70 36.19
C LEU A 117 -2.38 -7.96 37.31
N CYS A 118 -2.76 -8.65 38.39
CA CYS A 118 -1.86 -9.04 39.48
C CYS A 118 -0.66 -9.87 38.98
N ASP A 119 -0.89 -10.86 38.12
CA ASP A 119 0.16 -11.68 37.53
C ASP A 119 1.10 -10.86 36.64
N SER A 120 0.56 -9.85 35.95
CA SER A 120 1.39 -8.92 35.16
C SER A 120 2.29 -8.03 36.02
N PHE A 121 1.88 -7.71 37.26
CA PHE A 121 2.72 -7.01 38.24
C PHE A 121 3.83 -7.90 38.81
N ALA A 122 3.67 -9.23 38.78
CA ALA A 122 4.75 -10.18 39.10
C ALA A 122 5.81 -10.28 37.97
N SER A 123 5.53 -9.73 36.77
CA SER A 123 6.51 -9.71 35.69
C SER A 123 7.68 -8.78 36.02
N ARG A 124 8.91 -9.24 35.78
CA ARG A 124 10.17 -8.52 36.09
C ARG A 124 10.45 -7.30 35.20
N ILE A 125 9.49 -6.87 34.38
CA ILE A 125 9.72 -5.75 33.46
C ILE A 125 9.99 -4.45 34.22
N TRP A 126 9.38 -4.29 35.40
CA TRP A 126 9.58 -3.15 36.31
C TRP A 126 10.94 -3.16 37.00
N THR A 127 11.62 -4.31 37.06
CA THR A 127 12.94 -4.46 37.67
C THR A 127 14.08 -4.24 36.67
N LEU A 128 13.75 -4.04 35.39
CA LEU A 128 14.77 -3.76 34.38
C LEU A 128 15.45 -2.41 34.66
N PRO A 129 16.78 -2.30 34.43
CA PRO A 129 17.46 -1.02 34.43
C PRO A 129 16.81 -0.04 33.44
N ARG A 130 16.90 1.25 33.75
CA ARG A 130 16.30 2.32 32.95
C ARG A 130 16.78 2.29 31.51
N GLU A 131 18.05 1.97 31.32
CA GLU A 131 18.74 1.92 30.03
C GLU A 131 18.17 0.80 29.15
N ILE A 132 17.99 -0.40 29.73
CA ILE A 132 17.40 -1.55 29.05
C ILE A 132 15.94 -1.26 28.70
N MET A 133 15.19 -0.66 29.62
CA MET A 133 13.80 -0.28 29.35
C MET A 133 13.72 0.79 28.26
N ALA A 134 14.63 1.76 28.23
CA ALA A 134 14.70 2.78 27.17
C ALA A 134 15.03 2.17 25.80
N GLU A 135 15.87 1.15 25.75
CA GLU A 135 16.17 0.41 24.53
C GLU A 135 14.96 -0.41 24.05
N ILE A 136 14.30 -1.14 24.96
CA ILE A 136 13.07 -1.88 24.65
C ILE A 136 11.99 -0.93 24.11
N LEU A 137 11.73 0.17 24.82
CA LEU A 137 10.76 1.17 24.39
C LEU A 137 11.18 1.83 23.08
N GLY A 138 12.47 2.08 22.89
CA GLY A 138 13.05 2.58 21.64
C GLY A 138 12.83 1.64 20.46
N ILE A 139 12.89 0.32 20.66
CA ILE A 139 12.57 -0.70 19.64
C ILE A 139 11.06 -0.77 19.39
N CYS A 140 10.24 -0.62 20.43
CA CYS A 140 8.78 -0.61 20.32
C CYS A 140 8.26 0.62 19.58
N CYS A 141 8.92 1.77 19.74
CA CYS A 141 8.69 2.94 18.92
C CYS A 141 9.31 2.66 17.55
N GLN A 142 8.49 2.55 16.50
CA GLN A 142 9.03 2.35 15.14
C GLN A 142 10.07 3.43 14.81
N THR A 143 10.92 3.16 13.81
CA THR A 143 11.92 4.12 13.31
C THR A 143 11.33 5.47 12.90
N THR A 144 10.00 5.58 12.77
CA THR A 144 9.22 6.80 12.59
C THR A 144 8.01 6.76 13.53
N THR A 145 7.86 7.80 14.36
CA THR A 145 6.70 7.94 15.26
C THR A 145 5.51 8.47 14.46
N ASP A 146 4.65 7.57 13.98
CA ASP A 146 3.38 7.93 13.33
C ASP A 146 2.30 8.24 14.38
N LEU A 147 2.03 9.53 14.59
CA LEU A 147 1.08 10.07 15.56
C LEU A 147 -0.38 9.62 15.35
N GLY A 148 -0.70 9.05 14.19
CA GLY A 148 -2.01 8.46 13.89
C GLY A 148 -2.20 7.02 14.40
N ILE A 149 -1.11 6.32 14.80
CA ILE A 149 -1.14 4.88 15.11
C ILE A 149 -1.06 4.61 16.62
N THR A 150 -1.64 3.48 17.04
CA THR A 150 -1.66 2.95 18.42
C THR A 150 -0.30 2.53 19.00
N ARG A 151 0.79 2.62 18.23
CA ARG A 151 2.16 2.25 18.64
C ARG A 151 3.09 3.45 18.78
N THR A 152 2.52 4.59 19.12
CA THR A 152 3.29 5.82 19.34
C THR A 152 3.92 5.83 20.73
N PRO A 153 5.06 6.52 20.89
CA PRO A 153 5.59 6.88 22.20
C PRO A 153 4.50 7.51 23.10
N LEU A 154 3.53 8.26 22.52
CA LEU A 154 2.39 8.82 23.25
C LEU A 154 1.51 7.75 23.92
N VAL A 155 1.24 6.62 23.27
CA VAL A 155 0.48 5.51 23.86
C VAL A 155 1.30 4.84 24.98
N LEU A 156 2.60 4.60 24.74
CA LEU A 156 3.47 3.97 25.72
C LEU A 156 3.66 4.83 26.98
N ARG A 157 3.65 6.16 26.85
CA ARG A 157 3.67 7.09 27.99
C ARG A 157 2.44 6.97 28.89
N ARG A 158 1.31 6.45 28.39
CA ARG A 158 0.08 6.28 29.17
C ARG A 158 0.04 5.00 29.99
N VAL A 159 0.98 4.07 29.77
CA VAL A 159 1.01 2.77 30.47
C VAL A 159 1.30 2.96 31.96
N CYS A 160 2.35 3.69 32.32
CA CYS A 160 2.70 3.96 33.71
C CYS A 160 3.62 5.18 33.84
N ARG A 161 3.79 5.69 35.07
CA ARG A 161 4.68 6.84 35.35
C ARG A 161 6.14 6.57 35.01
N TYR A 162 6.62 5.33 35.19
CA TYR A 162 8.00 4.95 34.91
C TYR A 162 8.32 5.02 33.40
N TRP A 163 7.46 4.44 32.56
CA TRP A 163 7.61 4.50 31.10
C TRP A 163 7.46 5.93 30.59
N ASN A 164 6.52 6.70 31.17
CA ASN A 164 6.37 8.12 30.88
C ASN A 164 7.68 8.87 31.12
N ASN A 165 8.32 8.67 32.27
CA ASN A 165 9.59 9.32 32.63
C ASN A 165 10.72 8.91 31.65
N ILE A 166 10.83 7.63 31.31
CA ILE A 166 11.83 7.16 30.35
C ILE A 166 11.65 7.84 28.98
N LEU A 167 10.45 7.69 28.40
CA LEU A 167 10.16 8.22 27.07
C LEU A 167 10.22 9.75 27.02
N SER A 168 9.78 10.44 28.07
CA SER A 168 9.84 11.90 28.14
C SER A 168 11.27 12.43 28.33
N ASN A 169 12.27 11.57 28.52
CA ASN A 169 13.67 11.95 28.65
C ASN A 169 14.54 11.43 27.49
N GLN A 170 13.97 10.61 26.60
CA GLN A 170 14.67 9.97 25.50
C GLN A 170 14.42 10.74 24.20
N ALA A 171 15.25 11.75 23.91
CA ALA A 171 15.09 12.62 22.74
C ALA A 171 15.03 11.86 21.41
N SER A 172 15.76 10.75 21.27
CA SER A 172 15.76 9.94 20.04
C SER A 172 14.37 9.42 19.66
N SER A 173 13.52 9.10 20.64
CA SER A 173 12.15 8.60 20.42
C SER A 173 11.21 9.67 19.83
N TRP A 174 11.58 10.95 19.96
CA TRP A 174 10.82 12.10 19.45
C TRP A 174 11.51 12.79 18.26
N SER A 175 12.69 12.32 17.86
CA SER A 175 13.46 12.89 16.76
C SER A 175 12.85 12.66 15.38
N ARG A 176 11.87 11.76 15.25
CA ARG A 176 11.24 11.41 13.96
C ARG A 176 9.74 11.36 14.12
N LEU A 177 9.08 12.49 13.90
CA LEU A 177 7.62 12.62 14.04
C LEU A 177 6.98 12.60 12.66
N ARG A 178 5.91 11.82 12.52
CA ARG A 178 5.07 11.80 11.32
C ARG A 178 3.62 11.96 11.73
N LEU A 179 2.92 12.86 11.06
CA LEU A 179 1.48 13.00 11.16
C LEU A 179 0.86 12.81 9.78
N GLU A 180 0.02 11.80 9.66
CA GLU A 180 -0.72 11.51 8.43
C GLU A 180 -2.21 11.55 8.74
N SER A 181 -2.91 12.54 8.18
CA SER A 181 -4.37 12.61 8.29
C SER A 181 -4.99 11.88 7.12
N ARG A 182 -5.69 10.78 7.41
CA ARG A 182 -6.52 10.05 6.43
C ARG A 182 -7.93 10.62 6.29
N GLY A 183 -8.33 11.49 7.22
CA GLY A 183 -9.65 12.13 7.24
C GLY A 183 -9.71 13.40 6.41
N THR A 184 -10.94 13.84 6.11
CA THR A 184 -11.21 15.08 5.36
C THR A 184 -10.94 16.37 6.16
N VAL A 185 -10.61 16.27 7.45
CA VAL A 185 -10.25 17.39 8.32
C VAL A 185 -9.28 16.87 9.38
N LEU A 186 -8.29 17.68 9.77
CA LEU A 186 -7.54 17.40 11.00
C LEU A 186 -8.51 17.45 12.18
N THR A 187 -8.59 16.36 12.94
CA THR A 187 -9.46 16.33 14.11
C THR A 187 -8.78 17.04 15.28
N VAL A 188 -9.56 17.58 16.23
CA VAL A 188 -9.01 18.14 17.48
C VAL A 188 -8.07 17.16 18.19
N PRO A 189 -8.39 15.84 18.30
CA PRO A 189 -7.47 14.84 18.82
C PRO A 189 -6.11 14.76 18.08
N ASP A 190 -6.07 14.98 16.78
CA ASP A 190 -4.81 14.93 16.02
C ASP A 190 -3.93 16.13 16.35
N ILE A 191 -4.53 17.31 16.48
CA ILE A 191 -3.84 18.54 16.91
C ILE A 191 -3.34 18.38 18.35
N GLU A 192 -4.15 17.84 19.25
CA GLU A 192 -3.73 17.59 20.64
C GLU A 192 -2.57 16.60 20.73
N ARG A 193 -2.60 15.51 19.95
CA ARG A 193 -1.49 14.55 19.88
C ARG A 193 -0.22 15.19 19.34
N LEU A 194 -0.34 16.00 18.29
CA LEU A 194 0.77 16.76 17.72
C LEU A 194 1.36 17.72 18.76
N THR A 195 0.54 18.54 19.41
CA THR A 195 0.97 19.46 20.47
C THR A 195 1.69 18.71 21.59
N GLN A 196 1.11 17.61 22.10
CA GLN A 196 1.74 16.80 23.13
C GLN A 196 3.10 16.23 22.71
N ALA A 197 3.23 15.77 21.46
CA ALA A 197 4.50 15.23 20.96
C ALA A 197 5.56 16.34 20.81
N LEU A 198 5.16 17.50 20.29
CA LEU A 198 6.03 18.65 20.12
C LEU A 198 6.48 19.24 21.46
N ASP A 199 5.61 19.27 22.47
CA ASP A 199 5.95 19.75 23.81
C ASP A 199 7.00 18.86 24.46
N VAL A 200 6.89 17.53 24.30
CA VAL A 200 7.91 16.59 24.80
C VAL A 200 9.21 16.73 24.04
N TYR A 201 9.13 16.84 22.71
CA TYR A 201 10.31 17.09 21.89
C TYR A 201 11.02 18.37 22.36
N ARG A 202 10.30 19.50 22.50
CA ARG A 202 10.85 20.76 22.98
C ARG A 202 11.45 20.67 24.39
N ALA A 203 10.80 19.94 25.29
CA ALA A 203 11.31 19.73 26.65
C ALA A 203 12.58 18.86 26.69
N THR A 204 12.76 17.97 25.70
CA THR A 204 13.94 17.10 25.58
C THR A 204 14.97 17.61 24.60
N TRP A 205 14.65 18.67 23.86
CA TRP A 205 15.47 19.21 22.80
C TRP A 205 16.73 19.81 23.41
N LYS A 206 17.80 19.02 23.36
CA LYS A 206 19.16 19.50 23.43
C LYS A 206 19.55 19.83 22.00
N GLU A 207 20.20 20.97 21.77
CA GLU A 207 20.60 21.51 20.46
C GLU A 207 21.21 20.48 19.48
N THR A 208 21.70 19.34 20.00
CA THR A 208 22.34 18.26 19.25
C THR A 208 21.40 17.26 18.57
N THR A 209 20.10 17.19 18.89
CA THR A 209 19.22 16.14 18.32
C THR A 209 18.41 16.70 17.15
N PRO A 210 18.73 16.36 15.89
CA PRO A 210 18.00 16.87 14.73
C PRO A 210 16.59 16.27 14.64
N LEU A 211 15.61 17.10 14.28
CA LEU A 211 14.24 16.65 14.04
C LEU A 211 14.04 16.24 12.58
N SER A 212 13.40 15.10 12.38
CA SER A 212 12.74 14.73 11.13
C SER A 212 11.24 14.85 11.33
N PHE A 213 10.59 15.72 10.57
CA PHE A 213 9.16 15.96 10.68
C PHE A 213 8.45 15.67 9.36
N GLY A 214 7.45 14.79 9.39
CA GLY A 214 6.58 14.48 8.27
C GLY A 214 5.15 14.92 8.54
N PHE A 215 4.54 15.63 7.60
CA PHE A 215 3.16 16.09 7.68
C PHE A 215 2.47 15.87 6.34
N PHE A 216 1.50 14.96 6.34
CA PHE A 216 0.77 14.53 5.15
C PHE A 216 -0.74 14.72 5.36
N PHE A 217 -1.37 15.48 4.48
CA PHE A 217 -2.76 15.87 4.62
C PHE A 217 -3.54 15.77 3.32
N ASP A 218 -4.55 14.91 3.29
CA ASP A 218 -5.29 14.58 2.06
C ASP A 218 -6.58 15.38 1.86
N ALA A 219 -6.84 16.43 2.66
CA ALA A 219 -8.19 17.00 2.71
C ALA A 219 -8.40 18.48 2.34
N PRO A 220 -9.58 18.82 1.77
CA PRO A 220 -9.88 20.17 1.29
C PRO A 220 -10.24 21.05 2.48
N GLN A 221 -9.25 21.48 3.26
CA GLN A 221 -9.46 22.53 4.23
C GLN A 221 -9.53 23.88 3.50
N LYS A 222 -10.74 24.45 3.40
CA LYS A 222 -10.95 25.83 2.89
C LYS A 222 -10.21 26.88 3.73
N ARG A 223 -9.80 26.54 4.95
CA ARG A 223 -8.90 27.33 5.80
C ARG A 223 -8.00 26.36 6.55
N THR A 224 -6.70 26.41 6.26
CA THR A 224 -5.72 25.87 7.18
C THR A 224 -5.82 26.69 8.46
N ASP A 225 -6.02 26.05 9.61
CA ASP A 225 -6.09 26.78 10.87
C ASP A 225 -4.77 27.50 11.11
N GLN A 226 -4.80 28.83 11.21
CA GLN A 226 -3.66 29.65 11.62
C GLN A 226 -3.00 29.09 12.89
N HIS A 227 -3.81 28.48 13.76
CA HIS A 227 -3.35 27.78 14.95
C HIS A 227 -2.37 26.65 14.64
N LEU A 228 -2.65 25.81 13.64
CA LEU A 228 -1.76 24.73 13.22
C LEU A 228 -0.44 25.29 12.66
N LEU A 229 -0.51 26.34 11.85
CA LEU A 229 0.70 26.97 11.30
C LEU A 229 1.56 27.58 12.39
N ASN A 230 0.94 28.23 13.38
CA ASN A 230 1.64 28.75 14.57
C ASN A 230 2.27 27.62 15.40
N LEU A 231 1.62 26.45 15.48
CA LEU A 231 2.15 25.28 16.18
C LEU A 231 3.38 24.69 15.47
N LEU A 232 3.33 24.60 14.14
CA LEU A 232 4.36 23.97 13.30
C LEU A 232 5.56 24.88 13.01
N SER A 233 5.36 26.19 12.93
CA SER A 233 6.40 27.15 12.55
C SER A 233 7.71 27.02 13.35
N PRO A 234 7.70 26.96 14.71
CA PRO A 234 8.92 26.79 15.50
C PRO A 234 9.58 25.42 15.34
N VAL A 235 8.83 24.43 14.84
CA VAL A 235 9.31 23.06 14.65
C VAL A 235 10.14 22.98 13.37
N PHE A 236 9.74 23.70 12.33
CA PHE A 236 10.41 23.67 11.03
C PHE A 236 11.84 24.17 11.10
N THR A 237 12.12 25.21 11.90
CA THR A 237 13.49 25.74 12.09
C THR A 237 14.44 24.74 12.75
N ALA A 238 13.89 23.79 13.52
CA ALA A 238 14.63 22.69 14.15
C ALA A 238 14.84 21.47 13.23
N CYS A 239 14.13 21.43 12.09
CA CYS A 239 14.11 20.25 11.23
C CYS A 239 15.41 20.12 10.44
N LYS A 240 15.99 18.93 10.50
CA LYS A 240 16.99 18.45 9.55
C LYS A 240 16.35 17.82 8.32
N HIS A 241 15.24 17.12 8.51
CA HIS A 241 14.48 16.50 7.42
C HIS A 241 13.02 16.93 7.53
N LEU A 242 12.47 17.52 6.48
CA LEU A 242 11.10 18.01 6.44
C LEU A 242 10.35 17.38 5.28
N TYR A 243 9.25 16.69 5.57
CA TYR A 243 8.41 16.03 4.56
C TYR A 243 7.01 16.63 4.63
N LEU A 244 6.62 17.35 3.58
CA LEU A 244 5.33 17.99 3.49
C LEU A 244 4.57 17.44 2.28
N GLY A 245 3.35 16.96 2.50
CA GLY A 245 2.50 16.47 1.43
C GLY A 245 1.06 16.91 1.62
N SER A 246 0.44 17.46 0.58
CA SER A 246 -0.98 17.73 0.53
C SER A 246 -1.52 17.63 -0.89
N LYS A 247 -2.65 16.93 -1.04
CA LYS A 247 -3.41 16.94 -2.30
C LYS A 247 -4.16 18.25 -2.51
N HIS A 248 -4.18 19.17 -1.55
CA HIS A 248 -4.95 20.40 -1.65
C HIS A 248 -4.11 21.66 -1.81
N ILE A 249 -4.47 22.40 -2.86
CA ILE A 249 -3.97 23.73 -3.23
C ILE A 249 -3.88 24.71 -2.06
N GLY A 250 -4.95 24.82 -1.26
CA GLY A 250 -5.07 25.84 -0.23
C GLY A 250 -4.04 25.74 0.88
N TRP A 251 -3.46 24.55 1.10
CA TRP A 251 -2.51 24.34 2.18
C TRP A 251 -1.14 24.92 1.86
N PHE A 252 -0.62 24.68 0.65
CA PHE A 252 0.61 25.34 0.19
C PHE A 252 0.43 26.85 0.17
N TYR A 253 -0.67 27.36 -0.40
CA TYR A 253 -0.98 28.79 -0.36
C TYR A 253 -1.02 29.34 1.06
N SER A 254 -1.58 28.61 2.02
CA SER A 254 -1.57 29.02 3.42
C SER A 254 -0.14 29.08 3.96
N LEU A 255 0.68 28.05 3.73
CA LEU A 255 2.09 28.06 4.13
C LEU A 255 2.85 29.28 3.57
N CYS A 256 2.64 29.58 2.28
CA CYS A 256 3.27 30.70 1.58
C CYS A 256 2.79 32.05 2.13
N ARG A 257 1.46 32.22 2.20
CA ARG A 257 0.81 33.49 2.50
C ARG A 257 1.03 33.93 3.93
N TYR A 258 1.12 32.99 4.86
CA TYR A 258 1.32 33.29 6.27
C TYR A 258 2.78 33.51 6.65
N ASN A 259 3.69 33.68 5.67
CA ASN A 259 5.13 33.90 5.88
C ASN A 259 5.65 32.96 6.95
N LEU A 260 5.39 31.65 6.82
CA LEU A 260 6.12 30.72 7.67
C LEU A 260 7.61 30.99 7.48
N PRO A 261 8.41 30.90 8.56
CA PRO A 261 9.82 31.24 8.54
C PRO A 261 10.63 30.15 7.83
N PHE A 262 10.25 29.76 6.61
CA PHE A 262 11.18 29.14 5.66
C PHE A 262 12.37 30.08 5.38
N HIS A 263 12.23 31.36 5.72
CA HIS A 263 13.29 32.37 5.69
C HIS A 263 14.49 32.06 6.59
N ASP A 264 14.43 31.07 7.49
CA ASP A 264 15.62 30.62 8.22
C ASP A 264 15.46 29.15 8.63
N LEU A 265 15.86 28.24 7.73
CA LEU A 265 15.92 26.81 8.01
C LEU A 265 17.39 26.36 8.08
N PRO A 266 18.13 26.78 9.13
CA PRO A 266 19.58 26.65 9.17
C PRO A 266 20.02 25.20 9.27
N HIS A 267 19.17 24.30 9.76
CA HIS A 267 19.50 22.88 9.94
C HIS A 267 18.97 21.97 8.83
N LEU A 268 18.14 22.50 7.92
CA LEU A 268 17.45 21.68 6.93
C LEU A 268 18.45 21.12 5.91
N GLN A 269 18.52 19.80 5.83
CA GLN A 269 19.35 19.06 4.87
C GLN A 269 18.51 18.36 3.81
N SER A 270 17.29 17.92 4.18
CA SER A 270 16.40 17.20 3.27
C SER A 270 15.00 17.76 3.29
N LEU A 271 14.44 18.00 2.10
CA LEU A 271 13.10 18.51 1.91
C LEU A 271 12.32 17.63 0.94
N TYR A 272 11.14 17.20 1.34
CA TYR A 272 10.17 16.55 0.47
C TYR A 272 8.92 17.43 0.37
N LEU A 273 8.49 17.73 -0.86
CA LEU A 273 7.29 18.53 -1.15
C LEU A 273 6.39 17.77 -2.11
N ASN A 274 5.15 17.51 -1.70
CA ASN A 274 4.12 17.00 -2.61
C ASN A 274 2.89 17.89 -2.52
N PHE A 275 2.74 18.82 -3.47
CA PHE A 275 1.60 19.73 -3.52
C PHE A 275 0.97 19.72 -4.90
N GLU A 276 -0.35 19.60 -4.96
CA GLU A 276 -1.09 19.68 -6.23
C GLU A 276 -0.89 21.03 -6.92
N VAL A 277 -0.66 22.10 -6.15
CA VAL A 277 -0.43 23.45 -6.68
C VAL A 277 0.68 24.18 -5.94
N MET A 278 1.62 24.73 -6.68
CA MET A 278 2.62 25.67 -6.17
C MET A 278 2.35 27.08 -6.71
N ASP A 279 2.26 28.07 -5.83
CA ASP A 279 2.11 29.45 -6.26
C ASP A 279 3.42 29.97 -6.87
N PRO A 280 3.46 30.34 -8.18
CA PRO A 280 4.63 30.95 -8.78
C PRO A 280 4.96 32.33 -8.18
N GLN A 281 4.10 32.94 -7.35
CA GLN A 281 4.41 34.17 -6.62
C GLN A 281 5.06 33.93 -5.24
N GLY A 282 5.12 32.69 -4.73
CA GLY A 282 5.77 32.31 -3.47
C GLY A 282 7.31 32.36 -3.50
N ASN A 283 7.88 33.17 -4.41
CA ASN A 283 9.21 33.13 -5.02
C ASN A 283 10.45 33.19 -4.11
N ARG A 284 10.36 33.09 -2.79
CA ARG A 284 11.53 33.27 -1.90
C ARG A 284 11.66 32.30 -0.74
N MET A 285 10.83 31.26 -0.66
CA MET A 285 10.80 30.44 0.56
C MET A 285 12.07 29.63 0.82
N TYR A 286 12.77 29.12 -0.21
CA TYR A 286 13.88 28.17 0.03
C TYR A 286 15.29 28.72 -0.19
N TYR A 287 15.46 30.00 -0.54
CA TYR A 287 16.79 30.61 -0.66
C TYR A 287 17.58 30.61 0.65
N ASN A 288 16.90 30.49 1.80
CA ASN A 288 17.50 30.60 3.12
C ASN A 288 17.64 29.25 3.85
N ALA A 289 17.78 28.16 3.11
CA ALA A 289 18.11 26.84 3.64
C ALA A 289 19.55 26.46 3.25
N PRO A 290 20.60 27.07 3.83
CA PRO A 290 21.98 26.98 3.33
C PRO A 290 22.58 25.57 3.34
N ASN A 291 21.99 24.66 4.12
CA ASN A 291 22.45 23.29 4.28
C ASN A 291 21.61 22.27 3.50
N LEU A 292 20.64 22.72 2.69
CA LEU A 292 19.76 21.82 1.93
C LEU A 292 20.55 21.15 0.81
N THR A 293 20.76 19.83 0.95
CA THR A 293 21.49 18.97 0.01
C THR A 293 20.57 18.04 -0.77
N ASP A 294 19.44 17.65 -0.17
CA ASP A 294 18.53 16.65 -0.70
C ASP A 294 17.14 17.27 -0.89
N LEU A 295 16.62 17.20 -2.11
CA LEU A 295 15.30 17.70 -2.43
C LEU A 295 14.51 16.66 -3.22
N GLU A 296 13.28 16.41 -2.79
CA GLU A 296 12.28 15.62 -3.51
C GLU A 296 11.00 16.44 -3.72
N VAL A 297 10.52 16.50 -4.96
CA VAL A 297 9.32 17.28 -5.31
C VAL A 297 8.36 16.43 -6.13
N VAL A 298 7.06 16.56 -5.86
CA VAL A 298 5.99 16.01 -6.69
C VAL A 298 5.25 17.16 -7.36
N LEU A 299 5.25 17.17 -8.69
CA LEU A 299 4.70 18.22 -9.54
C LEU A 299 3.47 17.69 -10.27
N TRP A 300 2.35 18.38 -10.10
CA TRP A 300 1.07 17.98 -10.71
C TRP A 300 0.71 18.78 -11.96
N ARG A 301 1.30 19.97 -12.18
CA ARG A 301 1.07 20.82 -13.37
C ARG A 301 2.34 21.55 -13.82
N GLN A 302 2.42 21.88 -15.12
CA GLN A 302 3.63 22.49 -15.71
C GLN A 302 3.91 23.89 -15.19
N GLU A 303 2.90 24.67 -14.81
CA GLU A 303 3.09 26.03 -14.28
C GLU A 303 4.02 26.03 -13.06
N TYR A 304 4.17 24.88 -12.39
CA TYR A 304 5.04 24.68 -11.24
C TYR A 304 6.48 24.32 -11.60
N CYS A 305 6.86 24.30 -12.87
CA CYS A 305 8.26 24.14 -13.27
C CYS A 305 9.08 25.43 -13.11
N GLN A 306 8.47 26.56 -12.75
CA GLN A 306 9.16 27.81 -12.44
C GLN A 306 10.00 27.78 -11.14
N LEU A 307 10.28 26.57 -10.63
CA LEU A 307 11.10 26.32 -9.45
C LEU A 307 12.58 26.70 -9.62
N GLU A 308 13.05 26.94 -10.84
CA GLU A 308 14.40 27.42 -11.12
C GLU A 308 14.76 28.66 -10.30
N ASN A 309 13.77 29.52 -10.01
CA ASN A 309 13.95 30.74 -9.23
C ASN A 309 13.58 30.57 -7.75
N VAL A 310 13.29 29.36 -7.27
CA VAL A 310 12.82 29.12 -5.90
C VAL A 310 13.76 28.16 -5.17
N ILE A 311 14.41 27.25 -5.89
CA ILE A 311 15.19 26.16 -5.33
C ILE A 311 16.69 26.47 -5.40
N PRO A 312 17.45 26.30 -4.31
CA PRO A 312 18.89 26.56 -4.30
C PRO A 312 19.66 25.39 -4.96
N PHE A 313 19.49 25.20 -6.27
CA PHE A 313 20.13 24.11 -7.03
C PHE A 313 21.65 24.06 -6.94
N SER A 314 22.31 25.18 -6.65
CA SER A 314 23.76 25.27 -6.51
C SER A 314 24.31 24.52 -5.31
N GLN A 315 23.51 24.18 -4.31
CA GLN A 315 23.95 23.44 -3.11
C GLN A 315 23.37 22.01 -3.05
N LEU A 316 22.41 21.68 -3.91
CA LEU A 316 21.83 20.35 -3.96
C LEU A 316 22.85 19.33 -4.50
N THR A 317 22.96 18.20 -3.80
CA THR A 317 23.68 17.01 -4.24
C THR A 317 22.72 15.92 -4.72
N ARG A 318 21.49 15.90 -4.22
CA ARG A 318 20.43 14.98 -4.64
C ARG A 318 19.17 15.76 -5.01
N PHE A 319 18.66 15.50 -6.22
CA PHE A 319 17.37 16.01 -6.66
C PHE A 319 16.51 14.87 -7.21
N SER A 320 15.29 14.73 -6.68
CA SER A 320 14.28 13.79 -7.12
C SER A 320 13.01 14.54 -7.48
N THR A 321 12.40 14.21 -8.61
CA THR A 321 11.13 14.81 -9.02
C THR A 321 10.16 13.78 -9.58
N THR A 322 8.91 13.86 -9.18
CA THR A 322 7.81 13.07 -9.74
C THR A 322 6.84 13.99 -10.46
N PHE A 323 6.68 13.80 -11.76
CA PHE A 323 5.72 14.51 -12.58
C PHE A 323 4.44 13.69 -12.72
N HIS A 324 3.31 14.20 -12.25
CA HIS A 324 1.99 13.70 -12.59
C HIS A 324 1.53 14.40 -13.85
N ILE A 325 1.64 13.71 -14.97
CA ILE A 325 1.35 14.26 -16.28
C ILE A 325 -0.07 13.90 -16.72
N ASP A 326 -0.86 14.93 -16.96
CA ASP A 326 -2.03 14.91 -17.83
C ASP A 326 -1.74 15.72 -19.11
N GLY A 327 -2.39 15.38 -20.22
CA GLY A 327 -2.13 15.99 -21.53
C GLY A 327 -2.59 17.43 -21.66
N PHE A 328 -3.31 17.98 -20.67
CA PHE A 328 -3.76 19.37 -20.68
C PHE A 328 -2.74 20.31 -20.04
N HIS A 329 -2.20 19.93 -18.88
CA HIS A 329 -1.30 20.75 -18.08
C HIS A 329 0.18 20.50 -18.40
N TRP A 330 0.52 19.52 -19.24
CA TRP A 330 1.90 19.21 -19.59
C TRP A 330 2.08 19.01 -21.10
N PRO A 331 1.99 20.07 -21.92
CA PRO A 331 2.34 20.00 -23.32
C PRO A 331 3.81 19.65 -23.59
N GLN A 332 4.74 20.00 -22.67
CA GLN A 332 6.18 19.71 -22.83
C GLN A 332 6.92 19.29 -21.53
N PRO A 333 6.59 18.15 -20.91
CA PRO A 333 7.15 17.74 -19.62
C PRO A 333 8.67 17.53 -19.61
N ILE A 334 9.26 16.98 -20.67
CA ILE A 334 10.70 16.75 -20.76
C ILE A 334 11.43 18.08 -20.83
N SER A 335 10.99 18.99 -21.72
CA SER A 335 11.58 20.33 -21.83
C SER A 335 11.53 21.08 -20.49
N ALA A 336 10.38 21.03 -19.81
CA ALA A 336 10.21 21.64 -18.50
C ALA A 336 11.16 21.06 -17.45
N TRP A 337 11.34 19.73 -17.43
CA TRP A 337 12.28 19.07 -16.53
C TRP A 337 13.75 19.37 -16.85
N LEU A 338 14.12 19.45 -18.13
CA LEU A 338 15.47 19.82 -18.58
C LEU A 338 15.83 21.22 -18.08
N ASN A 339 14.91 22.18 -18.23
CA ASN A 339 15.11 23.55 -17.77
C ASN A 339 15.28 23.58 -16.24
N LEU A 340 14.44 22.82 -15.52
CA LEU A 340 14.52 22.69 -14.06
C LEU A 340 15.89 22.16 -13.58
N CYS A 341 16.49 21.21 -14.29
CA CYS A 341 17.78 20.62 -13.89
C CYS A 341 19.00 21.46 -14.30
N ARG A 342 18.84 22.41 -15.22
CA ARG A 342 19.95 23.18 -15.80
C ARG A 342 20.84 23.88 -14.76
N PRO A 343 20.33 24.43 -13.65
CA PRO A 343 21.19 25.06 -12.63
C PRO A 343 21.97 24.06 -11.74
N GLY A 344 21.63 22.77 -11.75
CA GLY A 344 22.09 21.76 -10.80
C GLY A 344 23.51 21.20 -11.03
N ARG A 345 24.53 22.05 -11.17
CA ARG A 345 25.91 21.62 -11.47
C ARG A 345 26.55 20.72 -10.39
N ASN A 346 26.08 20.81 -9.15
CA ASN A 346 26.58 20.05 -8.01
C ASN A 346 25.80 18.76 -7.73
N LEU A 347 24.81 18.44 -8.57
CA LEU A 347 24.03 17.21 -8.43
C LEU A 347 24.92 15.98 -8.65
N GLU A 348 24.90 15.08 -7.68
CA GLU A 348 25.50 13.74 -7.72
C GLU A 348 24.45 12.66 -8.04
N VAL A 349 23.20 12.89 -7.60
CA VAL A 349 22.06 12.00 -7.81
C VAL A 349 20.88 12.78 -8.39
N LEU A 350 20.38 12.31 -9.52
CA LEU A 350 19.20 12.86 -10.20
C LEU A 350 18.18 11.74 -10.43
N GLU A 351 16.97 11.94 -9.94
CA GLU A 351 15.85 11.02 -10.14
C GLU A 351 14.66 11.76 -10.76
N VAL A 352 14.06 11.16 -11.78
CA VAL A 352 12.81 11.61 -12.37
C VAL A 352 11.83 10.46 -12.47
N ASN A 353 10.55 10.75 -12.21
CA ASN A 353 9.46 9.82 -12.38
C ASN A 353 8.29 10.48 -13.10
N PHE A 354 8.11 10.14 -14.37
CA PHE A 354 6.97 10.58 -15.17
C PHE A 354 5.80 9.61 -14.99
N LYS A 355 4.86 9.98 -14.11
CA LYS A 355 3.63 9.21 -13.86
C LYS A 355 2.51 9.68 -14.77
N LYS A 356 1.76 8.73 -15.27
CA LYS A 356 0.61 8.96 -16.12
C LYS A 356 -0.65 9.08 -15.28
N ASP A 357 -1.43 10.13 -15.50
CA ASP A 357 -2.77 10.18 -14.91
C ASP A 357 -3.61 9.01 -15.45
N PRO A 358 -4.22 8.18 -14.59
CA PRO A 358 -5.05 7.05 -15.03
C PRO A 358 -6.21 7.44 -15.96
N LEU A 359 -6.61 8.71 -15.99
CA LEU A 359 -7.70 9.22 -16.84
C LEU A 359 -7.27 9.61 -18.26
N ASP A 360 -5.97 9.76 -18.53
CA ASP A 360 -5.47 10.19 -19.85
C ASP A 360 -4.82 9.02 -20.61
N ILE A 361 -5.01 8.96 -21.93
CA ILE A 361 -4.64 7.81 -22.76
C ILE A 361 -3.55 8.14 -23.79
N LYS A 362 -3.27 9.41 -24.12
CA LYS A 362 -2.52 9.73 -25.36
C LYS A 362 -1.41 10.78 -25.24
N LEU A 363 -0.48 10.62 -24.30
CA LEU A 363 0.79 11.35 -24.38
C LEU A 363 1.91 10.43 -24.85
N ASP A 364 2.68 10.89 -25.83
CA ASP A 364 3.83 10.19 -26.40
C ASP A 364 5.05 11.11 -26.37
N LEU A 365 6.14 10.68 -25.74
CA LEU A 365 7.28 11.54 -25.39
C LEU A 365 8.25 11.80 -26.57
N TYR A 366 7.94 11.37 -27.80
CA TYR A 366 8.88 11.46 -28.93
C TYR A 366 9.11 12.87 -29.48
N THR A 367 8.18 13.80 -29.27
CA THR A 367 8.18 15.11 -29.92
C THR A 367 8.43 16.27 -28.96
N ASP A 368 8.86 15.96 -27.75
CA ASP A 368 8.67 16.85 -26.61
C ASP A 368 9.74 17.93 -26.42
N VAL A 369 10.86 17.82 -27.14
CA VAL A 369 11.99 18.73 -27.00
C VAL A 369 12.19 19.54 -28.27
N GLU A 370 12.15 20.86 -28.13
CA GLU A 370 12.40 21.78 -29.23
C GLU A 370 13.82 21.62 -29.77
N GLN A 371 13.93 21.56 -31.09
CA GLN A 371 15.22 21.52 -31.76
C GLN A 371 16.04 22.76 -31.37
N GLY A 372 17.29 22.54 -30.95
CA GLY A 372 18.20 23.62 -30.53
C GLY A 372 18.26 23.88 -29.02
N THR A 373 17.55 23.12 -28.20
CA THR A 373 17.72 23.18 -26.74
C THR A 373 19.16 22.85 -26.34
N MET A 374 19.83 23.81 -25.69
CA MET A 374 21.20 23.65 -25.20
C MET A 374 21.29 22.47 -24.24
N PRO A 375 22.29 21.58 -24.38
CA PRO A 375 22.45 20.44 -23.52
C PRO A 375 22.73 20.86 -22.07
N VAL A 376 22.13 20.13 -21.13
CA VAL A 376 22.32 20.27 -19.70
C VAL A 376 23.60 19.55 -19.28
N MET A 377 24.59 20.32 -18.82
CA MET A 377 25.86 19.78 -18.35
C MET A 377 25.82 19.54 -16.83
N LEU A 378 25.92 18.28 -16.42
CA LEU A 378 25.93 17.86 -15.01
C LEU A 378 27.25 17.14 -14.71
N PRO A 379 28.35 17.89 -14.46
CA PRO A 379 29.68 17.31 -14.39
C PRO A 379 29.86 16.39 -13.18
N ASN A 380 29.13 16.59 -12.09
CA ASN A 380 29.27 15.81 -10.86
C ASN A 380 28.28 14.63 -10.77
N LEU A 381 27.39 14.48 -11.77
CA LEU A 381 26.33 13.48 -11.70
C LEU A 381 26.90 12.08 -11.80
N ARG A 382 26.71 11.29 -10.73
CA ARG A 382 27.14 9.89 -10.65
C ARG A 382 26.00 8.93 -10.90
N ARG A 383 24.78 9.29 -10.49
CA ARG A 383 23.60 8.43 -10.56
C ARG A 383 22.41 9.13 -11.20
N LEU A 384 21.86 8.51 -12.23
CA LEU A 384 20.65 8.94 -12.92
C LEU A 384 19.59 7.84 -12.84
N ILE A 385 18.41 8.18 -12.33
CA ILE A 385 17.25 7.28 -12.28
C ILE A 385 16.14 7.91 -13.12
N PHE A 386 15.75 7.24 -14.19
CA PHE A 386 14.69 7.66 -15.10
C PHE A 386 13.55 6.65 -15.04
N LYS A 387 12.39 7.09 -14.55
CA LYS A 387 11.17 6.29 -14.50
C LYS A 387 10.09 6.93 -15.35
N THR A 388 9.36 6.13 -16.13
CA THR A 388 8.28 6.64 -16.97
C THR A 388 7.12 5.66 -17.11
N GLU A 389 5.91 6.19 -17.09
CA GLU A 389 4.68 5.47 -17.42
C GLU A 389 4.19 5.77 -18.84
N PHE A 390 5.03 6.39 -19.67
CA PHE A 390 4.71 6.77 -21.04
C PHE A 390 5.51 5.98 -22.08
N SER A 391 5.02 5.94 -23.32
CA SER A 391 5.82 5.49 -24.46
C SER A 391 6.79 6.58 -24.90
N GLY A 392 7.90 6.16 -25.52
CA GLY A 392 8.94 7.10 -25.94
C GLY A 392 10.27 6.44 -26.26
N THR A 393 11.30 7.29 -26.38
CA THR A 393 12.69 6.84 -26.45
C THR A 393 13.55 7.52 -25.40
N PHE A 394 14.48 6.79 -24.80
CA PHE A 394 15.46 7.39 -23.91
C PHE A 394 16.41 8.32 -24.66
N MET A 395 16.73 8.04 -25.93
CA MET A 395 17.61 8.87 -26.76
C MET A 395 17.10 10.31 -26.89
N ALA A 396 15.78 10.50 -27.06
CA ALA A 396 15.17 11.83 -27.10
C ALA A 396 15.44 12.65 -25.83
N PHE A 397 15.71 11.97 -24.72
CA PHE A 397 16.09 12.57 -23.45
C PHE A 397 17.62 12.70 -23.30
N GLY A 398 18.35 11.59 -23.48
CA GLY A 398 19.79 11.50 -23.23
C GLY A 398 20.62 12.45 -24.10
N GLN A 399 20.17 12.76 -25.33
CA GLN A 399 20.86 13.71 -26.22
C GLN A 399 20.97 15.13 -25.66
N HIS A 400 20.15 15.49 -24.67
CA HIS A 400 20.17 16.79 -24.03
C HIS A 400 21.04 16.84 -22.79
N PHE A 401 21.84 15.81 -22.50
CA PHE A 401 22.76 15.82 -21.36
C PHE A 401 24.21 15.61 -21.76
N ILE A 402 25.09 16.24 -20.98
CA ILE A 402 26.52 15.94 -20.95
C ILE A 402 26.83 15.43 -19.55
N LEU A 403 27.03 14.11 -19.43
CA LEU A 403 27.16 13.38 -18.16
C LEU A 403 28.52 12.65 -18.07
N PRO A 404 29.65 13.38 -17.97
CA PRO A 404 30.98 12.79 -18.12
C PRO A 404 31.36 11.81 -17.00
N ASN A 405 30.74 11.94 -15.82
CA ASN A 405 31.06 11.14 -14.63
C ASN A 405 29.92 10.19 -14.23
N LEU A 406 28.97 9.93 -15.13
CA LEU A 406 27.86 9.03 -14.85
C LEU A 406 28.38 7.60 -14.70
N THR A 407 28.08 7.00 -13.56
CA THR A 407 28.50 5.62 -13.22
C THR A 407 27.30 4.71 -13.01
N HIS A 408 26.13 5.24 -12.71
CA HIS A 408 24.93 4.48 -12.41
C HIS A 408 23.75 5.01 -13.23
N LEU A 409 23.11 4.14 -14.01
CA LEU A 409 21.93 4.47 -14.79
C LEU A 409 20.82 3.46 -14.54
N THR A 410 19.67 3.94 -14.09
CA THR A 410 18.43 3.16 -14.01
C THR A 410 17.42 3.74 -14.99
N ILE A 411 16.89 2.91 -15.88
CA ILE A 411 15.77 3.25 -16.77
C ILE A 411 14.66 2.23 -16.53
N ASP A 412 13.49 2.73 -16.17
CA ASP A 412 12.36 1.89 -15.80
C ASP A 412 11.03 2.40 -16.42
N ALA A 413 10.43 1.63 -17.33
CA ALA A 413 9.30 2.10 -18.13
C ALA A 413 8.06 1.19 -18.11
N PHE A 414 6.85 1.68 -17.81
CA PHE A 414 5.65 0.81 -17.77
C PHE A 414 4.98 0.59 -19.15
N HIS A 415 5.27 1.44 -20.13
CA HIS A 415 4.72 1.37 -21.48
C HIS A 415 5.85 1.08 -22.49
N PRO A 416 5.55 0.69 -23.74
CA PRO A 416 6.57 0.43 -24.74
C PRO A 416 7.52 1.62 -24.87
N PHE A 417 8.73 1.45 -24.36
CA PHE A 417 9.74 2.48 -24.29
C PHE A 417 11.04 1.91 -24.84
N HIS A 418 11.58 2.58 -25.84
CA HIS A 418 12.76 2.14 -26.54
C HIS A 418 13.99 2.90 -26.03
N LEU A 419 15.18 2.32 -26.14
CA LEU A 419 16.39 3.10 -25.86
C LEU A 419 16.64 4.12 -26.98
N VAL A 420 16.53 3.66 -28.24
CA VAL A 420 16.69 4.46 -29.46
C VAL A 420 15.48 4.29 -30.37
N LYS A 421 15.25 5.25 -31.26
CA LYS A 421 14.19 5.17 -32.27
C LYS A 421 14.53 4.04 -33.26
N HIS A 422 13.52 3.32 -33.76
CA HIS A 422 13.71 2.20 -34.71
C HIS A 422 14.52 2.53 -35.98
N SER A 423 14.56 3.80 -36.38
CA SER A 423 15.32 4.25 -37.55
C SER A 423 16.78 4.59 -37.27
N THR A 424 17.20 4.58 -36.00
CA THR A 424 18.52 5.05 -35.57
C THR A 424 19.36 3.86 -35.13
N SER A 425 20.58 3.74 -35.68
CA SER A 425 21.56 2.76 -35.23
C SER A 425 21.86 2.98 -33.74
N ILE A 426 21.71 1.91 -32.94
CA ILE A 426 22.06 1.96 -31.52
C ILE A 426 23.54 2.29 -31.32
N GLN A 427 24.42 1.78 -32.18
CA GLN A 427 25.85 2.03 -32.07
C GLN A 427 26.18 3.50 -32.32
N ASP A 428 25.51 4.15 -33.28
CA ASP A 428 25.69 5.57 -33.54
C ASP A 428 25.20 6.42 -32.36
N ALA A 429 24.09 6.02 -31.74
CA ALA A 429 23.58 6.68 -30.54
C ALA A 429 24.55 6.53 -29.35
N LEU A 430 25.08 5.33 -29.13
CA LEU A 430 26.07 5.03 -28.07
C LEU A 430 27.41 5.72 -28.31
N ASN A 431 27.83 5.89 -29.56
CA ASN A 431 29.06 6.65 -29.88
C ASN A 431 28.86 8.17 -29.83
N GLY A 432 27.61 8.64 -29.94
CA GLY A 432 27.24 10.05 -29.92
C GLY A 432 26.54 10.47 -28.63
N SER A 433 25.23 10.68 -28.73
CA SER A 433 24.37 11.24 -27.67
C SER A 433 24.33 10.44 -26.36
N LEU A 434 24.67 9.15 -26.41
CA LEU A 434 24.69 8.24 -25.27
C LEU A 434 26.10 7.75 -24.93
N SER A 435 27.15 8.51 -25.30
CA SER A 435 28.56 8.17 -25.06
C SER A 435 28.94 7.91 -23.60
N PHE A 436 28.17 8.45 -22.65
CA PHE A 436 28.32 8.17 -21.22
C PHE A 436 28.09 6.70 -20.84
N PHE A 437 27.48 5.87 -21.71
CA PHE A 437 27.34 4.43 -21.47
C PHE A 437 28.68 3.73 -21.26
N SER A 438 29.74 4.19 -21.92
CA SER A 438 31.08 3.61 -21.79
C SER A 438 31.67 3.69 -20.37
N GLY A 439 31.24 4.68 -19.57
CA GLY A 439 31.69 4.88 -18.20
C GLY A 439 30.84 4.20 -17.12
N LEU A 440 29.77 3.49 -17.50
CA LEU A 440 28.84 2.91 -16.53
C LEU A 440 29.44 1.73 -15.76
N VAL A 441 29.17 1.74 -14.46
CA VAL A 441 29.51 0.68 -13.49
C VAL A 441 28.27 -0.09 -13.09
N GLU A 442 27.12 0.58 -12.98
CA GLU A 442 25.82 -0.05 -12.74
C GLU A 442 24.80 0.39 -13.79
N LEU A 443 24.11 -0.59 -14.37
CA LEU A 443 23.09 -0.37 -15.39
C LEU A 443 21.87 -1.21 -15.07
N GLU A 444 20.73 -0.55 -14.97
CA GLU A 444 19.44 -1.16 -14.71
C GLU A 444 18.46 -0.78 -15.84
N LEU A 445 18.09 -1.77 -16.65
CA LEU A 445 17.18 -1.64 -17.78
C LEU A 445 15.93 -2.46 -17.52
N VAL A 446 14.88 -1.77 -17.09
CA VAL A 446 13.67 -2.38 -16.56
C VAL A 446 12.49 -2.00 -17.44
N ARG A 447 11.82 -3.02 -17.99
CA ARG A 447 10.63 -2.91 -18.85
C ARG A 447 10.84 -2.10 -20.14
N LEU A 448 11.99 -2.29 -20.78
CA LEU A 448 12.33 -1.65 -22.05
C LEU A 448 12.12 -2.57 -23.26
N CYS A 449 11.73 -1.98 -24.39
CA CYS A 449 11.65 -2.66 -25.68
C CYS A 449 13.01 -2.64 -26.39
N LEU A 450 13.81 -3.68 -26.16
CA LEU A 450 15.15 -3.85 -26.72
C LEU A 450 15.19 -5.04 -27.70
N SER A 451 15.98 -4.93 -28.77
CA SER A 451 16.32 -6.04 -29.65
C SER A 451 17.61 -6.71 -29.16
N GLU A 452 17.94 -7.89 -29.72
CA GLU A 452 19.22 -8.57 -29.47
C GLU A 452 20.42 -7.69 -29.82
N GLU A 453 20.36 -7.01 -30.96
CA GLU A 453 21.37 -6.05 -31.39
C GLU A 453 21.55 -4.91 -30.37
N HIS A 454 20.45 -4.35 -29.85
CA HIS A 454 20.54 -3.30 -28.82
C HIS A 454 21.26 -3.80 -27.57
N VAL A 455 20.91 -4.98 -27.08
CA VAL A 455 21.53 -5.54 -25.87
C VAL A 455 23.02 -5.82 -26.11
N ARG A 456 23.38 -6.38 -27.28
CA ARG A 456 24.77 -6.60 -27.66
C ARG A 456 25.57 -5.30 -27.69
N SER A 457 25.12 -4.28 -28.42
CA SER A 457 25.83 -3.01 -28.53
C SER A 457 25.98 -2.30 -27.18
N ILE A 458 24.97 -2.37 -26.30
CA ILE A 458 25.06 -1.82 -24.94
C ILE A 458 26.15 -2.53 -24.14
N LEU A 459 26.18 -3.87 -24.16
CA LEU A 459 27.16 -4.65 -23.40
C LEU A 459 28.58 -4.52 -23.96
N GLU A 460 28.72 -4.43 -25.28
CA GLU A 460 30.00 -4.12 -25.95
C GLU A 460 30.55 -2.75 -25.55
N THR A 461 29.66 -1.76 -25.38
CA THR A 461 30.05 -0.40 -25.00
C THR A 461 30.35 -0.28 -23.50
N THR A 462 29.64 -1.03 -22.64
CA THR A 462 29.69 -0.91 -21.16
C THR A 462 30.74 -1.84 -20.51
N THR A 463 31.99 -1.76 -20.96
CA THR A 463 33.05 -2.70 -20.53
C THR A 463 33.42 -2.64 -19.03
N HIS A 464 33.13 -1.51 -18.36
CA HIS A 464 33.37 -1.31 -16.93
C HIS A 464 32.21 -1.76 -16.01
N LEU A 465 31.15 -2.31 -16.60
CA LEU A 465 29.94 -2.67 -15.88
C LEU A 465 30.19 -3.79 -14.85
N LYS A 466 29.90 -3.49 -13.59
CA LYS A 466 29.98 -4.43 -12.46
C LYS A 466 28.63 -5.01 -12.08
N LYS A 467 27.56 -4.23 -12.24
CA LYS A 467 26.19 -4.63 -11.96
C LYS A 467 25.30 -4.39 -13.15
N PHE A 468 24.63 -5.45 -13.61
CA PHE A 468 23.64 -5.36 -14.66
C PHE A 468 22.30 -5.88 -14.16
N THR A 469 21.28 -5.04 -14.20
CA THR A 469 19.89 -5.43 -13.94
C THR A 469 19.11 -5.35 -15.23
N PHE A 470 18.44 -6.43 -15.60
CA PHE A 470 17.68 -6.51 -16.83
C PHE A 470 16.32 -7.16 -16.60
N MET A 471 15.26 -6.43 -16.95
CA MET A 471 13.91 -6.95 -17.06
C MET A 471 13.35 -6.55 -18.40
N ASN A 472 13.23 -7.48 -19.35
CA ASN A 472 12.47 -7.19 -20.55
C ASN A 472 10.99 -7.48 -20.30
N TYR A 473 10.16 -6.46 -20.47
CA TYR A 473 8.73 -6.56 -20.25
C TYR A 473 8.00 -6.34 -21.57
N HIS A 474 7.33 -7.39 -22.06
CA HIS A 474 6.44 -7.31 -23.23
C HIS A 474 4.97 -7.54 -22.84
N LEU A 475 4.33 -6.52 -22.23
CA LEU A 475 2.94 -6.58 -21.72
C LEU A 475 1.89 -6.77 -22.85
N LYS A 476 2.28 -6.62 -24.12
CA LYS A 476 1.32 -6.41 -25.22
C LYS A 476 1.26 -7.49 -26.31
N SER A 477 2.08 -8.55 -26.30
CA SER A 477 2.04 -9.53 -27.40
C SER A 477 0.71 -10.33 -27.47
N ARG A 478 -0.06 -10.41 -26.37
CA ARG A 478 -1.39 -11.05 -26.39
C ARG A 478 -2.56 -10.16 -26.83
N TRP A 479 -2.42 -8.83 -26.81
CA TRP A 479 -3.58 -7.92 -27.03
C TRP A 479 -3.55 -7.16 -28.35
N TYR A 480 -2.41 -7.06 -29.04
CA TYR A 480 -2.29 -6.22 -30.25
C TYR A 480 -1.70 -6.88 -31.50
N GLY A 481 -1.43 -8.19 -31.52
CA GLY A 481 -1.09 -8.93 -32.74
C GLY A 481 0.18 -8.48 -33.50
N LEU A 482 0.92 -7.51 -32.98
CA LEU A 482 2.19 -7.05 -33.55
C LEU A 482 3.31 -7.93 -33.02
N GLY A 483 3.88 -8.73 -33.93
CA GLY A 483 4.91 -9.74 -33.69
C GLY A 483 6.27 -9.17 -33.26
N SER A 484 6.30 -8.48 -32.13
CA SER A 484 7.55 -8.16 -31.45
C SER A 484 8.07 -9.42 -30.78
N ALA A 485 9.23 -9.90 -31.24
CA ALA A 485 9.91 -11.05 -30.68
C ALA A 485 10.25 -10.77 -29.22
N VAL A 486 9.81 -11.64 -28.33
CA VAL A 486 10.32 -11.69 -26.96
C VAL A 486 11.82 -11.97 -27.09
N LEU A 487 12.67 -11.11 -26.54
CA LEU A 487 14.10 -11.39 -26.44
C LEU A 487 14.25 -12.76 -25.79
N ASP A 488 14.84 -13.69 -26.52
CA ASP A 488 15.11 -15.00 -25.96
C ASP A 488 16.08 -14.81 -24.80
N GLY A 489 15.71 -15.30 -23.61
CA GLY A 489 16.62 -15.25 -22.46
C GLY A 489 17.94 -15.92 -22.81
N ASP A 490 17.89 -16.95 -23.67
CA ASP A 490 19.04 -17.70 -24.17
C ASP A 490 20.09 -16.80 -24.81
N PHE A 491 19.68 -15.78 -25.56
CA PHE A 491 20.59 -14.84 -26.20
C PHE A 491 21.49 -14.11 -25.17
N ILE A 492 20.91 -13.63 -24.06
CA ILE A 492 21.65 -12.89 -23.04
C ILE A 492 22.62 -13.82 -22.32
N PHE A 493 22.22 -15.07 -22.08
CA PHE A 493 23.09 -16.07 -21.47
C PHE A 493 24.26 -16.42 -22.38
N ASP A 494 24.01 -16.66 -23.67
CA ASP A 494 25.06 -16.98 -24.63
C ASP A 494 26.05 -15.82 -24.80
N LEU A 495 25.55 -14.58 -24.75
CA LEU A 495 26.37 -13.39 -24.84
C LEU A 495 27.24 -13.16 -23.59
N LEU A 496 26.73 -13.52 -22.41
CA LEU A 496 27.44 -13.35 -21.14
C LEU A 496 28.25 -14.58 -20.72
N ALA A 497 28.00 -15.76 -21.28
CA ALA A 497 28.74 -16.98 -20.97
C ALA A 497 30.17 -16.92 -21.53
N ILE A 498 31.11 -17.53 -20.82
CA ILE A 498 32.48 -17.72 -21.30
C ILE A 498 32.54 -19.09 -21.94
N GLN A 499 32.88 -19.16 -23.23
CA GLN A 499 33.06 -20.43 -23.92
C GLN A 499 34.30 -21.14 -23.37
N GLU A 500 34.13 -22.36 -22.87
CA GLU A 500 35.23 -23.15 -22.31
C GLU A 500 36.30 -23.44 -23.39
N GLY A 501 37.57 -23.20 -23.05
CA GLY A 501 38.72 -23.49 -23.93
C GLY A 501 39.15 -22.35 -24.87
N ILE A 502 38.52 -21.17 -24.77
CA ILE A 502 38.92 -19.99 -25.52
C ILE A 502 39.47 -18.94 -24.54
N ASP A 503 40.73 -18.53 -24.71
CA ASP A 503 41.40 -17.46 -23.93
C ASP A 503 40.85 -16.04 -24.26
N VAL A 504 39.57 -15.93 -24.58
CA VAL A 504 38.91 -14.67 -24.92
C VAL A 504 38.20 -14.14 -23.68
N ALA A 505 38.52 -12.90 -23.30
CA ALA A 505 37.84 -12.23 -22.22
C ALA A 505 36.33 -12.12 -22.53
N PRO A 506 35.44 -12.36 -21.54
CA PRO A 506 34.01 -12.14 -21.74
C PRO A 506 33.71 -10.70 -22.14
N LEU A 507 32.58 -10.51 -22.82
CA LEU A 507 32.12 -9.20 -23.31
C LEU A 507 32.14 -8.09 -22.24
N VAL A 508 31.74 -8.45 -21.02
CA VAL A 508 31.72 -7.56 -19.85
C VAL A 508 32.62 -8.13 -18.76
N PRO A 509 33.93 -7.89 -18.80
CA PRO A 509 34.89 -8.57 -17.92
C PRO A 509 34.74 -8.23 -16.44
N CYS A 510 34.21 -7.06 -16.12
CA CYS A 510 34.05 -6.58 -14.75
C CYS A 510 32.74 -7.02 -14.08
N LEU A 511 31.87 -7.77 -14.76
CA LEU A 511 30.53 -8.08 -14.26
C LEU A 511 30.59 -9.00 -13.04
N THR A 512 30.27 -8.46 -11.87
CA THR A 512 30.22 -9.18 -10.59
C THR A 512 28.80 -9.51 -10.14
N GLU A 513 27.80 -8.77 -10.62
CA GLU A 513 26.40 -8.91 -10.18
C GLU A 513 25.45 -8.83 -11.39
N LEU A 514 24.62 -9.86 -11.57
CA LEU A 514 23.60 -9.92 -12.63
C LEU A 514 22.23 -10.14 -11.99
N HIS A 515 21.30 -9.22 -12.24
CA HIS A 515 19.90 -9.33 -11.82
C HIS A 515 19.05 -9.53 -13.06
N PHE A 516 18.44 -10.70 -13.18
CA PHE A 516 17.64 -11.06 -14.33
C PHE A 516 16.20 -11.34 -13.91
N PHE A 517 15.28 -10.57 -14.48
CA PHE A 517 13.85 -10.77 -14.27
C PHE A 517 13.28 -11.42 -15.52
N GLN A 518 12.91 -12.70 -15.41
CA GLN A 518 12.37 -13.46 -16.54
C GLN A 518 10.92 -13.88 -16.27
N TYR A 519 10.07 -13.71 -17.29
CA TYR A 519 8.79 -14.41 -17.34
C TYR A 519 9.03 -15.87 -17.69
N LEU A 520 8.97 -16.74 -16.69
CA LEU A 520 9.22 -18.17 -16.86
C LEU A 520 7.95 -18.84 -17.42
N ILE A 521 7.84 -18.88 -18.74
CA ILE A 521 6.81 -19.63 -19.47
C ILE A 521 7.46 -20.89 -20.04
N GLY A 522 7.59 -21.96 -19.22
CA GLY A 522 8.17 -23.23 -19.67
C GLY A 522 8.75 -24.11 -18.56
N PRO A 523 9.29 -25.30 -18.89
CA PRO A 523 9.91 -26.20 -17.93
C PRO A 523 11.23 -25.62 -17.39
N TYR A 524 11.20 -25.17 -16.13
CA TYR A 524 12.29 -24.51 -15.40
C TYR A 524 13.64 -25.25 -15.39
N SER A 525 13.64 -26.58 -15.54
CA SER A 525 14.86 -27.40 -15.39
C SER A 525 15.92 -27.09 -16.44
N GLN A 526 15.54 -26.66 -17.64
CA GLN A 526 16.50 -26.33 -18.70
C GLN A 526 17.21 -24.99 -18.43
N PHE A 527 16.51 -24.00 -17.87
CA PHE A 527 17.09 -22.70 -17.53
C PHE A 527 18.01 -22.78 -16.31
N ALA A 528 17.66 -23.58 -15.30
CA ALA A 528 18.49 -23.77 -14.09
C ALA A 528 19.91 -24.23 -14.41
N ALA A 529 20.07 -25.22 -15.30
CA ALA A 529 21.38 -25.72 -15.73
C ALA A 529 22.22 -24.62 -16.41
N ARG A 530 21.58 -23.77 -17.23
CA ARG A 530 22.25 -22.64 -17.90
C ARG A 530 22.64 -21.54 -16.94
N TYR A 531 21.77 -21.20 -15.98
CA TYR A 531 22.08 -20.25 -14.91
C TYR A 531 23.30 -20.71 -14.09
N ALA A 532 23.34 -21.98 -13.73
CA ALA A 532 24.49 -22.56 -13.04
C ALA A 532 25.77 -22.51 -13.89
N ALA A 533 25.67 -22.84 -15.18
CA ALA A 533 26.81 -22.78 -16.11
C ALA A 533 27.36 -21.35 -16.28
N LEU A 534 26.48 -20.35 -16.45
CA LEU A 534 26.86 -18.94 -16.50
C LEU A 534 27.53 -18.51 -15.18
N ALA A 535 26.89 -18.80 -14.05
CA ALA A 535 27.43 -18.40 -12.75
C ALA A 535 28.80 -19.03 -12.48
N LYS A 536 28.96 -20.32 -12.81
CA LYS A 536 30.22 -21.05 -12.65
C LYS A 536 31.32 -20.50 -13.57
N SER A 537 31.03 -20.31 -14.85
CA SER A 537 32.01 -19.80 -15.82
C SER A 537 32.48 -18.38 -15.43
N ARG A 538 31.54 -17.50 -15.06
CA ARG A 538 31.85 -16.14 -14.60
C ARG A 538 32.66 -16.12 -13.31
N ASN A 539 32.27 -16.91 -12.32
CA ASN A 539 32.99 -16.97 -11.07
C ASN A 539 34.42 -17.51 -11.25
N THR A 540 34.60 -18.49 -12.15
CA THR A 540 35.93 -19.04 -12.48
C THR A 540 36.82 -17.94 -13.07
N TYR A 541 36.31 -17.19 -14.05
CA TYR A 541 37.05 -16.09 -14.66
C TYR A 541 37.38 -14.96 -13.66
N LEU A 542 36.42 -14.53 -12.84
CA LEU A 542 36.68 -13.48 -11.85
C LEU A 542 37.75 -13.89 -10.84
N LYS A 543 37.77 -15.17 -10.43
CA LYS A 543 38.79 -15.72 -9.53
C LYS A 543 40.18 -15.79 -10.16
N THR A 544 40.29 -15.92 -11.48
CA THR A 544 41.58 -15.82 -12.17
C THR A 544 42.14 -14.39 -12.19
N GLN A 545 41.27 -13.38 -12.10
CA GLN A 545 41.67 -11.98 -12.02
C GLN A 545 42.01 -11.57 -10.57
N ASP A 546 41.15 -11.95 -9.61
CA ASP A 546 41.36 -11.72 -8.18
C ASP A 546 40.63 -12.83 -7.37
N PRO A 547 41.35 -13.60 -6.54
CA PRO A 547 40.75 -14.67 -5.73
C PRO A 547 39.63 -14.23 -4.78
N SER A 548 39.56 -12.93 -4.44
CA SER A 548 38.52 -12.38 -3.57
C SER A 548 37.21 -12.05 -4.30
N ASN A 549 37.23 -11.99 -5.64
CA ASN A 549 36.03 -11.71 -6.41
C ASN A 549 35.06 -12.89 -6.41
N ALA A 550 33.77 -12.57 -6.37
CA ALA A 550 32.68 -13.54 -6.48
C ALA A 550 31.60 -13.00 -7.42
N PHE A 551 31.12 -13.87 -8.31
CA PHE A 551 29.96 -13.57 -9.14
C PHE A 551 28.66 -13.85 -8.38
N ARG A 552 27.71 -12.93 -8.44
CA ARG A 552 26.37 -13.06 -7.87
C ARG A 552 25.32 -13.00 -8.96
N LEU A 553 24.57 -14.09 -9.11
CA LEU A 553 23.42 -14.16 -9.98
C LEU A 553 22.13 -14.10 -9.15
N HIS A 554 21.30 -13.10 -9.43
CA HIS A 554 19.97 -12.94 -8.90
C HIS A 554 18.98 -13.16 -10.04
N VAL A 555 18.16 -14.21 -9.92
CA VAL A 555 17.08 -14.47 -10.87
C VAL A 555 15.76 -14.33 -10.13
N THR A 556 14.90 -13.46 -10.65
CA THR A 556 13.55 -13.25 -10.12
C THR A 556 12.57 -13.68 -11.20
N GLY A 557 11.76 -14.69 -10.90
CA GLY A 557 10.70 -15.16 -11.78
C GLY A 557 9.33 -14.72 -11.29
N GLU A 558 8.54 -14.05 -12.12
CA GLU A 558 7.10 -13.93 -11.86
C GLU A 558 6.41 -15.23 -12.30
N VAL A 559 5.96 -16.01 -11.31
CA VAL A 559 5.12 -17.20 -11.58
C VAL A 559 3.68 -16.72 -11.74
N PHE A 560 3.18 -16.69 -12.97
CA PHE A 560 1.73 -16.54 -13.17
C PHE A 560 1.03 -17.76 -12.56
N PRO A 561 0.08 -17.58 -11.63
CA PRO A 561 -0.70 -18.68 -11.12
C PRO A 561 -1.61 -19.19 -12.24
N TYR A 562 -1.13 -20.18 -12.98
CA TYR A 562 -2.02 -21.10 -13.68
C TYR A 562 -2.78 -21.89 -12.61
N PRO A 563 -4.12 -22.00 -12.68
CA PRO A 563 -4.93 -22.63 -11.63
C PRO A 563 -4.79 -24.16 -11.53
N ASN A 564 -3.71 -24.75 -12.05
CA ASN A 564 -3.52 -26.21 -12.07
C ASN A 564 -2.45 -26.68 -11.08
N GLN A 565 -2.72 -27.82 -10.43
CA GLN A 565 -1.81 -28.54 -9.50
C GLN A 565 -0.40 -28.78 -10.08
N THR A 566 -0.25 -28.80 -11.40
CA THR A 566 1.03 -28.90 -12.11
C THR A 566 1.98 -27.74 -11.78
N ALA A 567 1.47 -26.52 -11.55
CA ALA A 567 2.28 -25.35 -11.21
C ALA A 567 2.99 -25.52 -9.85
N LEU A 568 2.32 -26.12 -8.87
CA LEU A 568 2.89 -26.40 -7.55
C LEU A 568 3.98 -27.48 -7.61
N GLN A 569 3.80 -28.52 -8.44
CA GLN A 569 4.81 -29.55 -8.65
C GLN A 569 6.05 -29.03 -9.38
N HIS A 570 5.89 -28.08 -10.30
CA HIS A 570 7.02 -27.40 -10.93
C HIS A 570 7.76 -26.48 -9.95
N LEU A 571 7.04 -25.74 -9.09
CA LEU A 571 7.65 -24.94 -8.01
C LEU A 571 8.50 -25.79 -7.05
N ASN A 572 8.03 -26.97 -6.64
CA ASN A 572 8.80 -27.84 -5.75
C ASN A 572 10.08 -28.40 -6.42
N ARG A 573 10.03 -28.76 -7.71
CA ARG A 573 11.23 -29.18 -8.46
C ARG A 573 12.23 -28.05 -8.68
N VAL A 574 11.72 -26.83 -8.81
CA VAL A 574 12.54 -25.61 -8.86
C VAL A 574 13.25 -25.41 -7.54
N ASP A 575 12.56 -25.52 -6.41
CA ASP A 575 13.16 -25.43 -5.07
C ASP A 575 14.27 -26.48 -4.84
N ASP A 576 14.12 -27.70 -5.35
CA ASP A 576 15.15 -28.74 -5.22
C ASP A 576 16.41 -28.43 -6.06
N ALA A 577 16.25 -28.03 -7.33
CA ALA A 577 17.36 -27.58 -8.16
C ALA A 577 18.03 -26.30 -7.60
N ILE A 578 17.23 -25.41 -6.99
CA ILE A 578 17.69 -24.21 -6.30
C ILE A 578 18.54 -24.56 -5.09
N ARG A 579 18.12 -25.50 -4.26
CA ARG A 579 18.89 -25.95 -3.08
C ARG A 579 20.22 -26.56 -3.49
N GLU A 580 20.25 -27.31 -4.58
CA GLU A 580 21.48 -27.88 -5.13
C GLU A 580 22.45 -26.79 -5.63
N MET A 581 21.94 -25.73 -6.27
CA MET A 581 22.75 -24.57 -6.70
C MET A 581 23.20 -23.67 -5.53
N ALA A 582 22.32 -23.46 -4.53
CA ALA A 582 22.58 -22.61 -3.37
C ALA A 582 23.58 -23.25 -2.39
N ALA A 583 23.69 -24.58 -2.36
CA ALA A 583 24.71 -25.29 -1.58
C ALA A 583 26.15 -24.93 -2.00
N GLY A 584 26.35 -24.38 -3.21
CA GLY A 584 27.62 -23.83 -3.68
C GLY A 584 27.86 -22.35 -3.39
N GLY A 585 26.87 -21.61 -2.84
CA GLY A 585 27.00 -20.18 -2.46
C GLY A 585 27.08 -19.18 -3.62
N LEU A 586 26.79 -19.58 -4.86
CA LEU A 586 27.04 -18.78 -6.08
C LEU A 586 25.79 -18.15 -6.71
N VAL A 587 24.59 -18.63 -6.34
CA VAL A 587 23.32 -18.17 -6.91
C VAL A 587 22.35 -17.91 -5.77
N THR A 588 21.81 -16.69 -5.72
CA THR A 588 20.75 -16.30 -4.80
C THR A 588 19.47 -16.09 -5.60
N LEU A 589 18.60 -17.10 -5.60
CA LEU A 589 17.26 -16.98 -6.19
C LEU A 589 16.28 -16.43 -5.14
N GLN A 590 15.64 -15.31 -5.47
CA GLN A 590 14.53 -14.76 -4.69
C GLN A 590 13.22 -15.03 -5.43
N SER A 591 12.43 -15.93 -4.88
CA SER A 591 11.06 -16.19 -5.32
C SER A 591 10.13 -15.17 -4.64
N GLU A 592 9.67 -14.16 -5.39
CA GLU A 592 8.53 -13.34 -4.98
C GLU A 592 7.25 -13.91 -5.61
N ALA A 593 6.53 -14.73 -4.86
CA ALA A 593 5.15 -15.08 -5.20
C ALA A 593 4.25 -13.85 -4.96
N ARG A 594 4.23 -12.89 -5.89
CA ARG A 594 3.25 -11.81 -5.86
C ARG A 594 1.88 -12.41 -6.16
N ARG A 595 0.96 -12.35 -5.18
CA ARG A 595 -0.45 -12.62 -5.44
C ARG A 595 -0.88 -11.74 -6.62
N PRO A 596 -1.67 -12.26 -7.58
CA PRO A 596 -2.16 -11.44 -8.67
C PRO A 596 -2.80 -10.19 -8.07
N PHE A 597 -2.56 -9.03 -8.68
CA PHE A 597 -3.30 -7.81 -8.41
C PHE A 597 -4.78 -8.18 -8.43
N LYS A 598 -5.39 -8.41 -7.26
CA LYS A 598 -6.82 -8.24 -7.12
C LYS A 598 -7.01 -6.76 -7.36
N LYS A 599 -7.58 -6.43 -8.51
CA LYS A 599 -8.49 -5.30 -8.61
C LYS A 599 -9.59 -5.55 -7.58
N ASP A 600 -9.32 -5.25 -6.32
CA ASP A 600 -10.35 -4.75 -5.42
C ASP A 600 -10.60 -3.32 -5.86
N ILE A 601 -11.25 -3.19 -7.03
CA ILE A 601 -12.07 -2.03 -7.34
C ILE A 601 -13.22 -2.16 -6.32
N PRO A 602 -13.31 -1.31 -5.28
CA PRO A 602 -14.55 -1.24 -4.54
C PRO A 602 -15.64 -0.88 -5.56
N PRO A 603 -16.83 -1.48 -5.51
CA PRO A 603 -17.88 -1.10 -6.43
C PRO A 603 -18.06 0.41 -6.35
N THR A 604 -17.83 1.08 -7.48
CA THR A 604 -18.32 2.43 -7.74
C THR A 604 -19.82 2.39 -7.53
N LYS A 605 -20.26 2.77 -6.33
CA LYS A 605 -21.62 3.19 -6.05
C LYS A 605 -21.55 4.53 -5.34
N ASP A 606 -21.94 5.51 -6.14
CA ASP A 606 -22.52 6.79 -5.78
C ASP A 606 -21.59 7.76 -5.03
N TRP A 607 -21.27 8.87 -5.71
CA TRP A 607 -21.54 10.24 -5.26
C TRP A 607 -21.16 11.19 -6.41
N TYR A 608 -22.01 11.24 -7.43
CA TYR A 608 -22.19 12.41 -8.29
C TYR A 608 -23.69 12.68 -8.39
N SER A 609 -24.23 13.32 -7.35
CA SER A 609 -25.52 13.99 -7.42
C SER A 609 -25.43 15.28 -6.64
N THR A 610 -24.97 16.33 -7.30
CA THR A 610 -25.47 17.70 -7.07
C THR A 610 -25.03 18.55 -8.24
N ILE A 611 -25.97 18.68 -9.17
CA ILE A 611 -26.06 19.76 -10.13
C ILE A 611 -26.02 21.07 -9.33
N ASP A 612 -25.08 21.95 -9.66
CA ASP A 612 -25.07 23.34 -9.22
C ASP A 612 -26.04 24.13 -10.13
N PRO A 613 -27.17 24.64 -9.63
CA PRO A 613 -28.10 25.44 -10.41
C PRO A 613 -27.84 26.92 -10.12
N SER A 614 -26.70 27.46 -10.56
CA SER A 614 -26.46 28.89 -10.39
C SER A 614 -25.47 29.52 -11.36
N TYR A 615 -25.72 29.44 -12.68
CA TYR A 615 -25.19 30.45 -13.61
C TYR A 615 -26.18 30.72 -14.78
N PRO A 616 -26.59 31.99 -14.99
CA PRO A 616 -27.41 32.37 -16.15
C PRO A 616 -26.51 32.52 -17.39
N ALA A 617 -26.94 31.93 -18.51
CA ALA A 617 -26.32 32.12 -19.81
C ALA A 617 -26.59 33.56 -20.32
N PRO A 618 -25.59 34.26 -20.90
CA PRO A 618 -25.86 35.46 -21.68
C PRO A 618 -26.22 35.09 -23.12
N LEU A 619 -27.13 35.89 -23.68
CA LEU A 619 -27.37 36.05 -25.13
C LEU A 619 -26.09 36.41 -25.88
#